data_AF-A0A260Z4F6-F1
#
_entry.id   AF-A0A260Z4F6-F1
#
_cell.length_a   1.000
_cell.length_b   1.000
_cell.length_c   1.000
_cell.angle_alpha   90.00
_cell.angle_beta   90.00
_cell.angle_gamma   90.00
#
_symmetry.space_group_name_H-M   'P 1'
#
loop_
_entity.id
_entity.type
_entity.pdbx_description
1 polymer ?
#
loop_
_entity_poly.entity_id
_entity_poly.type
_entity_poly.pdbx_seq_one_letter_code
_entity_poly.pdbx_strand_id
1 'polypeptide(L)'
;MSDSDYLFDGFVGYVAEVSINSESPITKYSLSRSFKDLCKLNINDRFFCNKFDQKVVERILKSKYDIELKARIFFVTSTPVTWPDFLEELGKIATYELDPHYRLIRYVSKVDGVTKFKGEHRKWNGRGRAVQMDSDMPTEPNRDDGEFVVPGSQMYYGSQPGRVNPESSTPEEDEGRSKRQLPINNEPRPSTSNIREPPEMESAPKKMRKSVEPVFEERKVEDLIILEPPIMNQPLISRNHGSSFMDTSSLINHYSKFLREIYFFHGEVSGSFNREIKELYTAVENQNHGMNITPSKIKSHLEVCLDEICTDKTSESDDTLNLTTILNDLDQMARHLGDDLSMKIVPLVSMYLEEAKESETVSKKGAKEAIENMINRLKKCAKSS
;
A
#
# COMPACT_ATOMS: atom_id res chain seq x y z
N MET A 1 -5.42 31.10 -1.64
CA MET A 1 -5.59 29.79 -2.29
C MET A 1 -4.71 29.78 -3.51
N SER A 2 -3.86 28.77 -3.65
CA SER A 2 -2.95 28.61 -4.80
C SER A 2 -3.71 28.11 -6.03
N ASP A 3 -3.15 28.30 -7.24
CA ASP A 3 -3.73 27.76 -8.48
C ASP A 3 -3.89 26.24 -8.44
N SER A 4 -3.03 25.55 -7.68
CA SER A 4 -3.13 24.13 -7.39
C SER A 4 -4.40 23.80 -6.59
N ASP A 5 -4.80 24.65 -5.64
CA ASP A 5 -5.99 24.43 -4.83
C ASP A 5 -7.27 24.49 -5.65
N TYR A 6 -7.39 25.47 -6.55
CA TYR A 6 -8.54 25.57 -7.44
C TYR A 6 -8.64 24.36 -8.38
N LEU A 7 -7.50 23.82 -8.80
CA LEU A 7 -7.46 22.63 -9.65
C LEU A 7 -7.99 21.38 -8.94
N PHE A 8 -7.63 21.18 -7.66
CA PHE A 8 -8.15 20.08 -6.86
C PHE A 8 -9.64 20.25 -6.52
N ASP A 9 -10.09 21.47 -6.24
CA ASP A 9 -11.52 21.72 -6.01
C ASP A 9 -12.35 21.47 -7.28
N GLY A 10 -11.83 21.85 -8.45
CA GLY A 10 -12.43 21.50 -9.74
C GLY A 10 -12.51 20.00 -9.96
N PHE A 11 -11.45 19.25 -9.63
CA PHE A 11 -11.47 17.79 -9.72
C PHE A 11 -12.46 17.15 -8.75
N VAL A 12 -12.55 17.63 -7.51
CA VAL A 12 -13.54 17.17 -6.51
C VAL A 12 -14.96 17.41 -7.02
N GLY A 13 -15.22 18.58 -7.61
CA GLY A 13 -16.49 18.90 -8.26
C GLY A 13 -16.85 17.92 -9.37
N TYR A 14 -15.89 17.65 -10.25
CA TYR A 14 -16.07 16.67 -11.33
C TYR A 14 -16.35 15.25 -10.80
N VAL A 15 -15.60 14.79 -9.80
CA VAL A 15 -15.81 13.46 -9.20
C VAL A 15 -17.20 13.36 -8.57
N ALA A 16 -17.69 14.42 -7.90
CA ALA A 16 -19.02 14.45 -7.34
C ALA A 16 -20.10 14.33 -8.43
N GLU A 17 -19.98 15.10 -9.52
CA GLU A 17 -20.90 15.07 -10.65
C GLU A 17 -20.97 13.69 -11.32
N VAL A 18 -19.82 13.09 -11.59
CA VAL A 18 -19.75 11.74 -12.17
C VAL A 18 -20.36 10.71 -11.21
N SER A 19 -20.13 10.86 -9.91
CA SER A 19 -20.61 9.90 -8.90
C SER A 19 -22.12 9.85 -8.80
N ILE A 20 -22.83 10.99 -8.98
CA ILE A 20 -24.29 11.06 -8.95
C ILE A 20 -24.92 10.07 -9.94
N ASN A 21 -24.36 10.00 -11.16
CA ASN A 21 -24.91 9.19 -12.25
C ASN A 21 -24.29 7.79 -12.36
N SER A 22 -23.36 7.44 -11.46
CA SER A 22 -22.63 6.18 -11.53
C SER A 22 -23.31 5.09 -10.70
N GLU A 23 -23.63 3.97 -11.35
CA GLU A 23 -24.18 2.78 -10.70
C GLU A 23 -23.09 1.78 -10.27
N SER A 24 -21.87 1.95 -10.78
CA SER A 24 -20.75 1.02 -10.55
C SER A 24 -19.44 1.75 -10.28
N PRO A 25 -18.48 1.10 -9.60
CA PRO A 25 -17.18 1.72 -9.32
C PRO A 25 -16.38 2.08 -10.57
N ILE A 26 -15.76 3.26 -10.55
CA ILE A 26 -14.90 3.83 -11.58
C ILE A 26 -13.48 3.96 -11.02
N THR A 27 -12.49 3.60 -11.82
CA THR A 27 -11.09 3.73 -11.38
C THR A 27 -10.67 5.20 -11.24
N LYS A 28 -9.92 5.51 -10.18
CA LYS A 28 -9.32 6.85 -9.97
C LYS A 28 -8.48 7.32 -11.17
N TYR A 29 -7.82 6.40 -11.86
CA TYR A 29 -7.10 6.68 -13.10
C TYR A 29 -8.04 7.15 -14.22
N SER A 30 -9.17 6.46 -14.43
CA SER A 30 -10.18 6.86 -15.42
C SER A 30 -10.76 8.24 -15.12
N LEU A 31 -11.06 8.53 -13.85
CA LEU A 31 -11.54 9.84 -13.42
C LEU A 31 -10.50 10.93 -13.68
N SER A 32 -9.25 10.69 -13.26
CA SER A 32 -8.12 11.60 -13.44
C SER A 32 -7.86 11.92 -14.92
N ARG A 33 -7.86 10.89 -15.78
CA ARG A 33 -7.70 11.05 -17.23
C ARG A 33 -8.87 11.82 -17.86
N SER A 34 -10.11 11.47 -17.49
CA SER A 34 -11.29 12.09 -18.08
C SER A 34 -11.39 13.58 -17.72
N PHE A 35 -11.08 13.94 -16.47
CA PHE A 35 -11.03 15.34 -16.05
C PHE A 35 -9.92 16.12 -16.75
N LYS A 36 -8.72 15.52 -16.89
CA LYS A 36 -7.63 16.10 -17.66
C LYS A 36 -8.05 16.39 -19.10
N ASP A 37 -8.68 15.43 -19.76
CA ASP A 37 -9.13 15.56 -21.15
C ASP A 37 -10.22 16.63 -21.27
N LEU A 38 -11.18 16.67 -20.33
CA LEU A 38 -12.25 17.67 -20.26
C LEU A 38 -11.70 19.09 -20.11
N CYS A 39 -10.73 19.29 -19.21
CA CYS A 39 -10.15 20.59 -18.91
C CYS A 39 -8.91 20.93 -19.76
N LYS A 40 -8.52 20.05 -20.70
CA LYS A 40 -7.33 20.19 -21.56
C LYS A 40 -6.04 20.48 -20.78
N LEU A 41 -5.86 19.80 -19.65
CA LEU A 41 -4.74 20.03 -18.73
C LEU A 41 -3.45 19.37 -19.24
N ASN A 42 -2.33 20.09 -19.19
CA ASN A 42 -1.02 19.55 -19.52
C ASN A 42 -0.36 18.89 -18.29
N ILE A 43 -0.98 17.83 -17.78
CA ILE A 43 -0.51 17.07 -16.61
C ILE A 43 -0.52 15.56 -16.87
N ASN A 44 0.16 14.80 -16.02
CA ASN A 44 0.16 13.34 -16.10
C ASN A 44 -1.25 12.78 -15.82
N ASP A 45 -1.71 11.79 -16.59
CA ASP A 45 -3.00 11.12 -16.39
C ASP A 45 -3.17 10.56 -14.97
N ARG A 46 -2.07 10.24 -14.28
CA ARG A 46 -2.07 9.73 -12.90
C ARG A 46 -2.02 10.83 -11.85
N PHE A 47 -1.96 12.10 -12.22
CA PHE A 47 -1.75 13.21 -11.29
C PHE A 47 -2.76 13.21 -10.14
N PHE A 48 -4.06 13.22 -10.44
CA PHE A 48 -5.08 13.19 -9.39
C PHE A 48 -5.22 11.80 -8.76
N CYS A 49 -5.05 10.74 -9.54
CA CYS A 49 -5.08 9.36 -9.04
C CYS A 49 -4.05 9.12 -7.92
N ASN A 50 -2.83 9.64 -8.09
CA ASN A 50 -1.74 9.47 -7.12
C ASN A 50 -2.00 10.28 -5.84
N LYS A 51 -2.68 11.42 -5.96
CA LYS A 51 -2.98 12.33 -4.85
C LYS A 51 -4.39 12.14 -4.30
N PHE A 52 -5.09 11.07 -4.72
CA PHE A 52 -6.50 10.89 -4.41
C PHE A 52 -6.71 10.72 -2.91
N ASP A 53 -6.05 9.74 -2.31
CA ASP A 53 -6.24 9.38 -0.90
C ASP A 53 -5.68 10.45 0.05
N GLN A 54 -4.71 11.25 -0.40
CA GLN A 54 -4.06 12.29 0.40
C GLN A 54 -4.76 13.65 0.30
N LYS A 55 -5.03 14.14 -0.92
CA LYS A 55 -5.56 15.51 -1.14
C LYS A 55 -7.02 15.54 -1.55
N VAL A 56 -7.46 14.60 -2.38
CA VAL A 56 -8.84 14.61 -2.89
C VAL A 56 -9.82 14.18 -1.81
N VAL A 57 -9.49 13.13 -1.05
CA VAL A 57 -10.37 12.65 0.03
C VAL A 57 -10.51 13.68 1.15
N GLU A 58 -9.42 14.31 1.57
CA GLU A 58 -9.49 15.37 2.58
C GLU A 58 -10.44 16.50 2.15
N ARG A 59 -10.35 16.91 0.87
CA ARG A 59 -11.26 17.93 0.31
C ARG A 59 -12.69 17.45 0.19
N ILE A 60 -12.92 16.19 -0.19
CA ILE A 60 -14.27 15.60 -0.19
C ILE A 60 -14.85 15.66 1.22
N LEU A 61 -14.11 15.25 2.25
CA LEU A 61 -14.60 15.27 3.64
C LEU A 61 -14.92 16.69 4.12
N LYS A 62 -14.04 17.67 3.82
CA LYS A 62 -14.23 19.09 4.16
C LYS A 62 -15.24 19.82 3.28
N SER A 63 -15.67 19.23 2.17
CA SER A 63 -16.61 19.86 1.24
C SER A 63 -18.01 20.04 1.85
N LYS A 64 -18.78 20.95 1.24
CA LYS A 64 -20.19 21.19 1.55
C LYS A 64 -21.16 20.10 1.07
N TYR A 65 -20.65 19.01 0.47
CA TYR A 65 -21.50 17.91 0.05
C TYR A 65 -22.16 17.26 1.26
N ASP A 66 -23.38 16.76 1.07
CA ASP A 66 -24.04 15.98 2.10
C ASP A 66 -23.34 14.62 2.29
N ILE A 67 -23.65 13.97 3.41
CA ILE A 67 -23.03 12.69 3.77
C ILE A 67 -23.38 11.61 2.74
N GLU A 68 -24.56 11.66 2.13
CA GLU A 68 -24.97 10.72 1.10
C GLU A 68 -24.09 10.82 -0.15
N LEU A 69 -23.88 12.02 -0.70
CA LEU A 69 -23.03 12.22 -1.87
C LEU A 69 -21.58 11.88 -1.56
N LYS A 70 -21.08 12.21 -0.37
CA LYS A 70 -19.74 11.77 0.07
C LYS A 70 -19.64 10.25 0.09
N ALA A 71 -20.63 9.55 0.62
CA ALA A 71 -20.67 8.09 0.64
C ALA A 71 -20.72 7.51 -0.79
N ARG A 72 -21.51 8.11 -1.68
CA ARG A 72 -21.57 7.74 -3.10
C ARG A 72 -20.23 7.93 -3.80
N ILE A 73 -19.51 9.02 -3.53
CA ILE A 73 -18.16 9.24 -4.05
C ILE A 73 -17.21 8.14 -3.58
N PHE A 74 -17.24 7.77 -2.29
CA PHE A 74 -16.38 6.70 -1.76
C PHE A 74 -16.70 5.33 -2.34
N PHE A 75 -17.99 5.03 -2.56
CA PHE A 75 -18.43 3.85 -3.30
C PHE A 75 -17.88 3.85 -4.73
N VAL A 76 -18.18 4.89 -5.51
CA VAL A 76 -17.80 4.96 -6.93
C VAL A 76 -16.28 4.89 -7.08
N THR A 77 -15.51 5.48 -6.19
CA THR A 77 -14.04 5.53 -6.31
C THR A 77 -13.34 4.31 -5.70
N SER A 78 -14.09 3.35 -5.15
CA SER A 78 -13.56 2.22 -4.37
C SER A 78 -12.59 2.67 -3.27
N THR A 79 -12.83 3.83 -2.68
CA THR A 79 -11.95 4.41 -1.67
C THR A 79 -12.28 3.81 -0.30
N PRO A 80 -11.30 3.25 0.43
CA PRO A 80 -11.51 2.80 1.80
C PRO A 80 -12.00 3.94 2.69
N VAL A 81 -13.01 3.66 3.51
CA VAL A 81 -13.59 4.61 4.45
C VAL A 81 -13.09 4.26 5.84
N THR A 82 -12.10 5.02 6.32
CA THR A 82 -11.42 4.74 7.60
C THR A 82 -11.55 5.88 8.60
N TRP A 83 -12.48 6.82 8.36
CA TRP A 83 -12.72 7.97 9.24
C TRP A 83 -13.92 7.68 10.15
N PRO A 84 -13.71 7.48 11.47
CA PRO A 84 -14.78 7.12 12.40
C PRO A 84 -15.91 8.16 12.43
N ASP A 85 -15.58 9.45 12.48
CA ASP A 85 -16.58 10.54 12.52
C ASP A 85 -17.50 10.50 11.30
N PHE A 86 -16.95 10.22 10.11
CA PHE A 86 -17.74 10.09 8.90
C PHE A 86 -18.65 8.84 8.94
N LEU A 87 -18.14 7.71 9.44
CA LEU A 87 -18.92 6.48 9.59
C LEU A 87 -20.05 6.63 10.62
N GLU A 88 -19.82 7.36 11.70
CA GLU A 88 -20.83 7.68 12.71
C GLU A 88 -21.96 8.51 12.09
N GLU A 89 -21.62 9.60 11.38
CA GLU A 89 -22.60 10.43 10.67
C GLU A 89 -23.35 9.66 9.58
N LEU A 90 -22.65 8.79 8.85
CA LEU A 90 -23.25 7.90 7.87
C LEU A 90 -24.26 6.93 8.52
N GLY A 91 -23.91 6.38 9.69
CA GLY A 91 -24.76 5.48 10.46
C GLY A 91 -26.03 6.14 11.00
N LYS A 92 -26.02 7.46 11.22
CA LYS A 92 -27.22 8.22 11.60
C LYS A 92 -28.25 8.25 10.48
N ILE A 93 -27.82 8.38 9.22
CA ILE A 93 -28.71 8.58 8.07
C ILE A 93 -28.93 7.33 7.22
N ALA A 94 -28.13 6.29 7.37
CA ALA A 94 -28.16 5.12 6.49
C ALA A 94 -27.81 3.82 7.22
N THR A 95 -28.20 2.71 6.59
CA THR A 95 -27.59 1.39 6.85
C THR A 95 -26.56 1.12 5.76
N TYR A 96 -25.38 0.66 6.15
CA TYR A 96 -24.27 0.46 5.22
C TYR A 96 -23.49 -0.82 5.51
N GLU A 97 -22.84 -1.36 4.48
CA GLU A 97 -21.94 -2.50 4.59
C GLU A 97 -20.59 -2.17 3.96
N LEU A 98 -19.52 -2.57 4.63
CA LEU A 98 -18.15 -2.46 4.15
C LEU A 98 -17.63 -3.85 3.77
N ASP A 99 -16.74 -3.91 2.78
CA ASP A 99 -15.98 -5.12 2.50
C ASP A 99 -14.76 -5.26 3.45
N PRO A 100 -14.01 -6.38 3.40
CA PRO A 100 -12.80 -6.57 4.21
C PRO A 100 -11.68 -5.55 3.98
N HIS A 101 -11.81 -4.68 2.97
CA HIS A 101 -10.89 -3.59 2.68
C HIS A 101 -11.48 -2.22 3.06
N TYR A 102 -12.52 -2.20 3.89
CA TYR A 102 -13.20 -1.00 4.36
C TYR A 102 -13.82 -0.16 3.24
N ARG A 103 -14.13 -0.77 2.10
CA ARG A 103 -14.79 -0.08 0.99
C ARG A 103 -16.29 -0.28 1.11
N LEU A 104 -17.03 0.81 0.94
CA LEU A 104 -18.49 0.78 0.95
C LEU A 104 -19.01 -0.10 -0.18
N ILE A 105 -19.72 -1.19 0.12
CA ILE A 105 -20.30 -2.10 -0.89
C ILE A 105 -21.82 -2.03 -0.95
N ARG A 106 -22.44 -1.48 0.11
CA ARG A 106 -23.88 -1.26 0.19
C ARG A 106 -24.18 -0.02 0.99
N TYR A 107 -25.15 0.74 0.52
CA TYR A 107 -25.78 1.86 1.20
C TYR A 107 -27.29 1.78 1.00
N VAL A 108 -28.05 2.00 2.07
CA VAL A 108 -29.51 2.18 2.03
C VAL A 108 -29.88 3.30 2.99
N SER A 109 -30.44 4.38 2.45
CA SER A 109 -30.89 5.53 3.24
C SER A 109 -31.99 5.13 4.22
N LYS A 110 -31.90 5.60 5.47
CA LYS A 110 -32.94 5.48 6.49
C LYS A 110 -34.01 6.56 6.35
N VAL A 111 -33.69 7.65 5.64
CA VAL A 111 -34.57 8.81 5.50
C VAL A 111 -35.69 8.54 4.50
N ASP A 112 -35.35 7.99 3.34
CA ASP A 112 -36.32 7.70 2.28
C ASP A 112 -36.56 6.20 2.07
N GLY A 113 -35.69 5.31 2.58
CA GLY A 113 -35.77 3.86 2.39
C GLY A 113 -35.58 3.39 0.94
N VAL A 114 -35.39 4.31 -0.01
CA VAL A 114 -35.39 4.05 -1.46
C VAL A 114 -34.01 4.28 -2.05
N THR A 115 -33.30 5.31 -1.59
CA THR A 115 -31.97 5.61 -2.12
C THR A 115 -30.98 4.54 -1.70
N LYS A 116 -30.52 3.79 -2.71
CA LYS A 116 -29.64 2.65 -2.53
C LYS A 116 -28.60 2.60 -3.64
N PHE A 117 -27.37 2.29 -3.25
CA PHE A 117 -26.35 1.84 -4.17
C PHE A 117 -25.67 0.61 -3.57
N LYS A 118 -25.47 -0.39 -4.41
CA LYS A 118 -24.85 -1.66 -4.05
C LYS A 118 -24.01 -2.11 -5.23
N GLY A 119 -22.84 -2.64 -4.94
CA GLY A 119 -21.98 -3.19 -5.98
C GLY A 119 -20.72 -3.78 -5.38
N GLU A 120 -20.15 -4.72 -6.11
CA GLU A 120 -18.85 -5.27 -5.76
C GLU A 120 -17.75 -4.41 -6.37
N HIS A 121 -16.72 -4.14 -5.57
CA HIS A 121 -15.50 -3.57 -6.09
C HIS A 121 -14.68 -4.64 -6.79
N ARG A 122 -13.86 -4.23 -7.76
CA ARG A 122 -12.85 -5.13 -8.33
C ARG A 122 -12.01 -5.75 -7.22
N LYS A 123 -11.68 -7.05 -7.40
CA LYS A 123 -10.81 -7.80 -6.49
C LYS A 123 -9.56 -6.99 -6.22
N TRP A 124 -9.22 -6.86 -4.94
CA TRP A 124 -8.07 -6.10 -4.51
C TRP A 124 -6.81 -6.87 -4.89
N ASN A 125 -6.02 -6.33 -5.82
CA ASN A 125 -4.79 -6.98 -6.30
C ASN A 125 -3.60 -6.79 -5.33
N GLY A 126 -3.84 -6.44 -4.06
CA GLY A 126 -2.81 -6.25 -3.04
C GLY A 126 -1.87 -5.05 -3.24
N ARG A 127 -2.18 -4.12 -4.16
CA ARG A 127 -1.31 -2.97 -4.49
C ARG A 127 -1.76 -1.62 -3.91
N GLY A 128 -2.61 -1.62 -2.88
CA GLY A 128 -2.99 -0.42 -2.14
C GLY A 128 -2.81 -0.61 -0.63
N ARG A 129 -2.78 0.49 0.12
CA ARG A 129 -2.76 0.53 1.60
C ARG A 129 -3.97 -0.24 2.14
N ALA A 130 -3.77 -1.46 2.63
CA ALA A 130 -4.72 -2.06 3.55
C ALA A 130 -4.52 -1.35 4.90
N VAL A 131 -5.57 -0.70 5.39
CA VAL A 131 -5.56 -0.19 6.77
C VAL A 131 -5.89 -1.37 7.66
N GLN A 132 -4.89 -1.82 8.42
CA GLN A 132 -5.08 -2.80 9.48
C GLN A 132 -5.58 -2.00 10.69
N MET A 133 -6.87 -2.14 11.01
CA MET A 133 -7.46 -1.64 12.26
C MET A 133 -7.83 -2.84 13.13
N ASP A 134 -7.59 -2.70 14.44
CA ASP A 134 -7.83 -3.72 15.45
C ASP A 134 -9.33 -4.08 15.55
N SER A 135 -9.57 -5.32 15.95
CA SER A 135 -10.80 -6.11 15.77
C SER A 135 -12.05 -5.69 16.55
N ASP A 136 -12.14 -4.47 17.07
CA ASP A 136 -13.17 -4.10 18.05
C ASP A 136 -14.22 -3.12 17.50
N MET A 137 -14.72 -3.38 16.28
CA MET A 137 -15.98 -2.76 15.80
C MET A 137 -17.13 -3.78 15.93
N PRO A 138 -18.23 -3.42 16.61
CA PRO A 138 -19.32 -4.36 16.87
C PRO A 138 -19.98 -4.77 15.55
N THR A 139 -19.73 -6.01 15.16
CA THR A 139 -20.35 -6.64 13.99
C THR A 139 -21.51 -7.51 14.45
N GLU A 140 -22.44 -6.99 15.25
CA GLU A 140 -23.73 -7.66 15.45
C GLU A 140 -24.86 -6.63 15.57
N PRO A 141 -25.93 -6.74 14.77
CA PRO A 141 -27.18 -6.04 15.04
C PRO A 141 -27.86 -6.72 16.23
N ASN A 142 -28.27 -5.91 17.21
CA ASN A 142 -29.26 -6.31 18.22
C ASN A 142 -30.43 -7.02 17.50
N ARG A 143 -30.54 -8.32 17.71
CA ARG A 143 -31.80 -9.04 17.50
C ARG A 143 -32.72 -8.57 18.62
N ASP A 144 -33.65 -7.70 18.26
CA ASP A 144 -34.82 -7.42 19.07
C ASP A 144 -36.00 -8.17 18.46
N ASP A 145 -36.74 -8.81 19.34
CA ASP A 145 -37.63 -9.92 19.08
C ASP A 145 -39.00 -9.37 18.70
N GLY A 146 -39.23 -9.20 17.40
CA GLY A 146 -40.52 -8.79 16.86
C GLY A 146 -41.04 -9.82 15.88
N GLU A 147 -41.79 -10.80 16.39
CA GLU A 147 -42.63 -11.70 15.58
C GLU A 147 -43.48 -10.89 14.58
N PHE A 148 -43.31 -11.15 13.29
CA PHE A 148 -44.35 -10.90 12.29
C PHE A 148 -44.56 -12.17 11.48
N VAL A 149 -45.58 -12.93 11.89
CA VAL A 149 -46.16 -14.02 11.13
C VAL A 149 -47.17 -13.42 10.15
N VAL A 150 -46.95 -13.59 8.85
CA VAL A 150 -48.06 -13.75 7.88
C VAL A 150 -47.65 -14.80 6.82
N PRO A 151 -48.53 -15.74 6.45
CA PRO A 151 -48.17 -17.02 5.85
C PRO A 151 -48.34 -17.06 4.33
N GLY A 152 -47.66 -18.03 3.70
CA GLY A 152 -48.12 -18.70 2.49
C GLY A 152 -47.37 -18.35 1.20
N SER A 153 -46.48 -19.24 0.75
CA SER A 153 -46.71 -20.06 -0.46
C SER A 153 -45.45 -20.83 -0.86
N GLN A 154 -45.56 -22.15 -0.64
CA GLN A 154 -45.01 -23.29 -1.38
C GLN A 154 -43.89 -23.07 -2.42
N MET A 155 -42.72 -23.61 -2.05
CA MET A 155 -41.93 -24.62 -2.79
C MET A 155 -42.39 -24.98 -4.22
N TYR A 156 -41.51 -24.79 -5.21
CA TYR A 156 -41.35 -25.72 -6.33
C TYR A 156 -39.86 -25.81 -6.72
N TYR A 157 -39.30 -27.01 -6.55
CA TYR A 157 -38.12 -27.48 -7.28
C TYR A 157 -38.55 -27.80 -8.72
N GLY A 158 -37.78 -27.35 -9.71
CA GLY A 158 -38.02 -27.66 -11.13
C GLY A 158 -36.72 -27.67 -11.92
N SER A 159 -36.26 -28.88 -12.22
CA SER A 159 -35.04 -29.24 -12.96
C SER A 159 -34.96 -28.68 -14.39
N GLN A 160 -33.73 -28.53 -14.89
CA GLN A 160 -33.40 -28.34 -16.32
C GLN A 160 -33.95 -29.47 -17.20
N PRO A 161 -34.18 -29.19 -18.50
CA PRO A 161 -33.27 -29.61 -19.57
C PRO A 161 -33.03 -28.44 -20.57
N GLY A 162 -31.98 -28.31 -21.39
CA GLY A 162 -31.23 -29.28 -22.17
C GLY A 162 -31.32 -28.87 -23.66
N ARG A 163 -30.19 -28.39 -24.23
CA ARG A 163 -29.80 -28.24 -25.67
C ARG A 163 -30.83 -27.67 -26.68
N VAL A 164 -30.44 -26.64 -27.46
CA VAL A 164 -30.17 -26.78 -28.92
C VAL A 164 -29.30 -25.62 -29.42
N ASN A 165 -28.30 -25.95 -30.26
CA ASN A 165 -27.54 -25.06 -31.14
C ASN A 165 -28.41 -24.70 -32.37
N PRO A 166 -28.11 -23.61 -33.09
CA PRO A 166 -28.03 -23.77 -34.55
C PRO A 166 -26.77 -23.15 -35.15
N GLU A 167 -26.10 -23.96 -35.96
CA GLU A 167 -25.13 -23.58 -37.00
C GLU A 167 -25.82 -22.69 -38.06
N SER A 168 -25.14 -21.62 -38.46
CA SER A 168 -24.45 -21.44 -39.75
C SER A 168 -25.29 -20.80 -40.86
N SER A 169 -24.78 -19.69 -41.39
CA SER A 169 -24.95 -19.23 -42.77
C SER A 169 -23.96 -18.09 -43.03
N THR A 170 -22.86 -18.40 -43.72
CA THR A 170 -22.07 -17.46 -44.55
C THR A 170 -22.76 -17.29 -45.92
N PRO A 171 -22.44 -16.21 -46.66
CA PRO A 171 -21.41 -16.27 -47.73
C PRO A 171 -20.39 -15.10 -47.61
N GLU A 172 -19.08 -15.31 -47.87
CA GLU A 172 -18.37 -15.10 -49.17
C GLU A 172 -18.78 -13.77 -49.85
N GLU A 173 -17.93 -12.75 -50.03
CA GLU A 173 -16.71 -12.61 -50.87
C GLU A 173 -15.75 -11.57 -50.22
N ASP A 174 -14.48 -11.89 -49.91
CA ASP A 174 -13.23 -11.75 -50.70
C ASP A 174 -13.07 -10.52 -51.61
N GLU A 175 -12.17 -9.59 -51.23
CA GLU A 175 -10.95 -9.19 -51.97
C GLU A 175 -10.44 -7.82 -51.46
N GLY A 176 -9.22 -7.79 -50.90
CA GLY A 176 -8.63 -6.55 -50.38
C GLY A 176 -7.24 -6.69 -49.76
N ARG A 177 -6.39 -7.44 -50.46
CA ARG A 177 -5.01 -7.83 -50.09
C ARG A 177 -4.09 -6.60 -50.02
N SER A 178 -3.40 -6.38 -48.89
CA SER A 178 -2.07 -5.74 -48.91
C SER A 178 -1.16 -6.26 -47.79
N LYS A 179 -0.22 -7.09 -48.21
CA LYS A 179 0.84 -7.74 -47.42
C LYS A 179 1.94 -6.73 -47.11
N ARG A 180 2.42 -6.65 -45.87
CA ARG A 180 3.79 -6.20 -45.57
C ARG A 180 4.67 -7.41 -45.28
N GLN A 181 5.67 -7.54 -46.14
CA GLN A 181 6.70 -8.58 -46.12
C GLN A 181 7.78 -8.26 -45.07
N LEU A 182 8.25 -9.30 -44.40
CA LEU A 182 9.57 -9.38 -43.78
C LEU A 182 10.57 -9.85 -44.85
N PRO A 183 11.84 -9.37 -44.87
CA PRO A 183 12.90 -10.06 -45.58
C PRO A 183 13.75 -10.89 -44.62
N ILE A 184 13.84 -12.19 -44.92
CA ILE A 184 14.94 -13.09 -44.56
C ILE A 184 15.78 -13.27 -45.83
N ASN A 185 17.11 -13.29 -45.68
CA ASN A 185 18.15 -13.95 -46.52
C ASN A 185 19.49 -13.24 -46.19
N ASN A 186 20.67 -13.84 -46.05
CA ASN A 186 21.18 -15.21 -46.14
C ASN A 186 22.57 -15.21 -45.44
N GLU A 187 22.96 -16.31 -44.78
CA GLU A 187 24.37 -16.63 -44.50
C GLU A 187 25.10 -17.00 -45.82
N PRO A 188 26.46 -17.08 -45.81
CA PRO A 188 27.08 -18.39 -45.59
C PRO A 188 28.40 -18.38 -44.77
N ARG A 189 28.53 -19.31 -43.83
CA ARG A 189 29.79 -19.98 -43.41
C ARG A 189 30.18 -21.03 -44.47
N PRO A 190 31.43 -21.58 -44.57
CA PRO A 190 32.18 -22.28 -43.51
C PRO A 190 33.74 -22.08 -43.61
N SER A 191 34.63 -22.52 -42.70
CA SER A 191 35.01 -23.92 -42.39
C SER A 191 36.09 -24.02 -41.30
N THR A 192 35.96 -25.06 -40.44
CA THR A 192 36.94 -26.02 -39.87
C THR A 192 38.32 -25.54 -39.35
N SER A 193 38.85 -25.99 -38.20
CA SER A 193 39.12 -27.41 -37.89
C SER A 193 39.42 -27.71 -36.40
N ASN A 194 38.80 -28.79 -35.90
CA ASN A 194 39.25 -29.89 -35.02
C ASN A 194 40.47 -29.74 -34.09
N ILE A 195 40.36 -30.26 -32.84
CA ILE A 195 41.02 -31.51 -32.36
C ILE A 195 40.61 -31.83 -30.89
N ARG A 196 39.84 -32.93 -30.74
CA ARG A 196 40.07 -34.13 -29.88
C ARG A 196 39.92 -34.07 -28.33
N GLU A 197 38.86 -34.77 -27.88
CA GLU A 197 38.61 -35.46 -26.59
C GLU A 197 39.16 -36.91 -26.61
N PRO A 198 39.01 -37.83 -25.61
CA PRO A 198 38.72 -37.79 -24.14
C PRO A 198 39.57 -38.90 -23.36
N PRO A 199 39.13 -39.67 -22.32
CA PRO A 199 38.39 -39.48 -21.02
C PRO A 199 39.08 -40.14 -19.76
N GLU A 200 38.32 -40.24 -18.64
CA GLU A 200 38.40 -41.18 -17.47
C GLU A 200 39.24 -40.73 -16.25
N MET A 201 38.90 -40.97 -14.97
CA MET A 201 38.02 -41.96 -14.32
C MET A 201 37.68 -41.52 -12.86
N GLU A 202 36.57 -42.02 -12.32
CA GLU A 202 36.19 -41.97 -10.89
C GLU A 202 37.20 -42.68 -9.96
N SER A 203 37.26 -42.30 -8.67
CA SER A 203 37.20 -43.27 -7.56
C SER A 203 37.04 -42.64 -6.17
N ALA A 204 36.11 -43.19 -5.41
CA ALA A 204 36.17 -43.35 -3.94
C ALA A 204 35.99 -44.87 -3.68
N PRO A 205 35.98 -45.42 -2.43
CA PRO A 205 36.54 -45.02 -1.14
C PRO A 205 37.39 -46.18 -0.51
N LYS A 206 38.09 -45.96 0.62
CA LYS A 206 38.51 -47.08 1.51
C LYS A 206 38.35 -46.77 3.01
N LYS A 207 37.69 -47.73 3.67
CA LYS A 207 37.44 -47.91 5.11
C LYS A 207 38.64 -48.57 5.83
N MET A 208 38.50 -48.67 7.17
CA MET A 208 39.00 -49.68 8.14
C MET A 208 40.11 -49.16 9.07
N ARG A 209 40.16 -49.42 10.39
CA ARG A 209 39.34 -50.23 11.33
C ARG A 209 39.87 -50.03 12.77
N LYS A 210 38.99 -50.18 13.77
CA LYS A 210 39.12 -50.85 15.11
C LYS A 210 40.19 -50.33 16.09
N SER A 211 40.07 -50.41 17.42
CA SER A 211 39.20 -51.09 18.43
C SER A 211 39.57 -50.48 19.81
N VAL A 212 38.79 -50.53 20.88
CA VAL A 212 38.76 -51.60 21.92
C VAL A 212 37.90 -51.07 23.10
N GLU A 213 36.99 -51.89 23.64
CA GLU A 213 36.33 -51.71 24.95
C GLU A 213 37.21 -52.24 26.10
N PRO A 214 36.92 -51.87 27.36
CA PRO A 214 36.37 -52.90 28.25
C PRO A 214 35.26 -52.44 29.21
N VAL A 215 34.68 -53.48 29.84
CA VAL A 215 33.40 -53.62 30.56
C VAL A 215 33.58 -53.55 32.10
N PHE A 216 32.44 -53.50 32.82
CA PHE A 216 32.14 -53.83 34.25
C PHE A 216 32.19 -52.63 35.24
N GLU A 217 31.28 -52.40 36.20
CA GLU A 217 30.10 -53.10 36.75
C GLU A 217 29.25 -52.15 37.65
N GLU A 218 28.01 -52.56 37.90
CA GLU A 218 26.86 -52.10 38.73
C GLU A 218 27.00 -51.17 39.97
N ARG A 219 25.98 -50.29 40.15
CA ARG A 219 24.99 -50.17 41.29
C ARG A 219 24.20 -48.83 41.17
N LYS A 220 22.85 -48.80 41.05
CA LYS A 220 21.80 -48.60 42.11
C LYS A 220 22.07 -47.39 43.03
N VAL A 221 21.23 -46.39 43.34
CA VAL A 221 19.80 -45.98 43.23
C VAL A 221 19.84 -44.43 43.45
N GLU A 222 19.03 -43.53 42.89
CA GLU A 222 17.70 -43.02 43.31
C GLU A 222 17.42 -41.72 42.51
N ASP A 223 16.16 -41.53 42.11
CA ASP A 223 15.41 -40.28 41.93
C ASP A 223 16.09 -39.00 41.39
N LEU A 224 15.91 -38.75 40.09
CA LEU A 224 15.75 -37.39 39.55
C LEU A 224 14.97 -37.44 38.22
N ILE A 225 13.66 -37.32 38.33
CA ILE A 225 12.77 -37.06 37.21
C ILE A 225 12.98 -35.59 36.81
N ILE A 226 13.83 -35.34 35.81
CA ILE A 226 13.83 -34.09 35.05
C ILE A 226 12.91 -34.32 33.86
N LEU A 227 11.64 -33.95 34.01
CA LEU A 227 10.71 -33.83 32.90
C LEU A 227 11.03 -32.52 32.17
N GLU A 228 11.50 -32.63 30.93
CA GLU A 228 11.44 -31.53 29.97
C GLU A 228 9.97 -31.12 29.79
N PRO A 229 9.62 -29.83 29.97
CA PRO A 229 8.27 -29.39 29.64
C PRO A 229 8.12 -29.26 28.13
N PRO A 230 7.00 -29.73 27.54
CA PRO A 230 6.74 -29.55 26.13
C PRO A 230 6.53 -28.07 25.80
N ILE A 231 7.10 -27.64 24.68
CA ILE A 231 6.86 -26.33 24.05
C ILE A 231 5.37 -26.24 23.71
N MET A 232 4.61 -25.51 24.52
CA MET A 232 3.22 -25.13 24.24
C MET A 232 3.16 -23.66 23.84
N ASN A 233 3.04 -23.43 22.53
CA ASN A 233 2.62 -22.15 21.95
C ASN A 233 1.13 -21.93 22.21
N GLN A 234 0.73 -21.33 23.34
CA GLN A 234 -0.52 -20.55 23.49
C GLN A 234 -0.39 -19.59 24.69
N PRO A 235 -0.68 -18.28 24.58
CA PRO A 235 -0.87 -17.45 25.75
C PRO A 235 -2.28 -17.67 26.32
N LEU A 236 -2.34 -18.23 27.54
CA LEU A 236 -3.52 -18.22 28.39
C LEU A 236 -3.84 -16.78 28.81
N ILE A 237 -5.05 -16.32 28.48
CA ILE A 237 -5.60 -15.06 28.97
C ILE A 237 -5.89 -15.22 30.46
N SER A 238 -5.01 -14.66 31.30
CA SER A 238 -5.33 -14.36 32.70
C SER A 238 -5.94 -12.95 32.76
N ARG A 239 -7.26 -12.88 32.95
CA ARG A 239 -7.95 -11.65 33.32
C ARG A 239 -7.56 -11.29 34.74
N ASN A 240 -6.69 -10.29 34.89
CA ASN A 240 -6.60 -9.50 36.11
C ASN A 240 -6.94 -8.04 35.78
N HIS A 241 -7.97 -7.54 36.47
CA HIS A 241 -8.34 -6.14 36.50
C HIS A 241 -7.33 -5.35 37.32
N GLY A 242 -6.73 -4.33 36.70
CA GLY A 242 -5.98 -3.29 37.37
C GLY A 242 -4.56 -3.12 36.88
N SER A 243 -4.27 -1.91 36.40
CA SER A 243 -2.95 -1.29 36.24
C SER A 243 -2.37 -1.19 34.83
N SER A 244 -2.08 0.07 34.49
CA SER A 244 -1.19 0.57 33.44
C SER A 244 -1.62 0.35 31.98
N PHE A 245 -2.02 1.45 31.36
CA PHE A 245 -1.98 1.68 29.91
C PHE A 245 -0.69 1.04 29.36
N MET A 246 -0.82 -0.03 28.57
CA MET A 246 0.33 -0.62 27.88
C MET A 246 0.77 0.41 26.83
N ASP A 247 2.02 0.84 26.91
CA ASP A 247 2.67 1.71 25.95
C ASP A 247 2.80 0.96 24.61
N THR A 248 1.79 1.12 23.76
CA THR A 248 1.70 0.46 22.44
C THR A 248 2.77 0.94 21.47
N SER A 249 3.55 1.98 21.82
CA SER A 249 4.73 2.44 21.07
C SER A 249 5.75 1.32 20.85
N SER A 250 5.86 0.37 21.79
CA SER A 250 6.79 -0.77 21.71
C SER A 250 6.47 -1.81 20.61
N LEU A 251 5.26 -1.76 20.03
CA LEU A 251 4.81 -2.67 18.96
C LEU A 251 4.80 -2.02 17.56
N ILE A 252 5.14 -0.73 17.46
CA ILE A 252 5.08 0.01 16.20
C ILE A 252 6.44 -0.04 15.49
N ASN A 253 6.46 -0.59 14.27
CA ASN A 253 7.63 -0.51 13.40
C ASN A 253 7.77 0.90 12.78
N HIS A 254 8.35 1.83 13.55
CA HIS A 254 8.58 3.21 13.11
C HIS A 254 9.45 3.28 11.84
N TYR A 255 10.41 2.36 11.70
CA TYR A 255 11.26 2.28 10.52
C TYR A 255 10.49 1.92 9.26
N SER A 256 9.58 0.94 9.34
CA SER A 256 8.68 0.58 8.24
C SER A 256 7.84 1.78 7.78
N LYS A 257 7.18 2.46 8.74
CA LYS A 257 6.35 3.63 8.46
C LYS A 257 7.16 4.75 7.79
N PHE A 258 8.34 5.05 8.32
CA PHE A 258 9.22 6.07 7.76
C PHE A 258 9.71 5.70 6.35
N LEU A 259 10.16 4.47 6.12
CA LEU A 259 10.64 4.02 4.82
C LEU A 259 9.57 4.07 3.72
N ARG A 260 8.32 3.78 4.10
CA ARG A 260 7.19 3.87 3.17
C ARG A 260 6.96 5.30 2.70
N GLU A 261 6.90 6.26 3.63
CA GLU A 261 6.63 7.64 3.28
C GLU A 261 7.83 8.30 2.60
N ILE A 262 9.05 8.01 3.04
CA ILE A 262 10.26 8.53 2.38
C ILE A 262 10.43 7.99 0.96
N TYR A 263 9.91 6.79 0.65
CA TYR A 263 9.88 6.28 -0.73
C TYR A 263 9.04 7.17 -1.66
N PHE A 264 7.87 7.62 -1.18
CA PHE A 264 7.02 8.52 -1.97
C PHE A 264 7.67 9.89 -2.12
N PHE A 265 8.17 10.45 -1.02
CA PHE A 265 8.90 11.72 -1.02
C PHE A 265 10.12 11.69 -1.94
N HIS A 266 10.96 10.66 -1.85
CA HIS A 266 12.10 10.44 -2.75
C HIS A 266 11.67 10.40 -4.22
N GLY A 267 10.55 9.74 -4.51
CA GLY A 267 9.98 9.67 -5.86
C GLY A 267 9.54 11.03 -6.41
N GLU A 268 8.99 11.89 -5.55
CA GLU A 268 8.62 13.27 -5.90
C GLU A 268 9.85 14.14 -6.14
N VAL A 269 10.84 14.10 -5.24
CA VAL A 269 12.11 14.83 -5.38
C VAL A 269 12.89 14.38 -6.63
N SER A 270 12.99 13.07 -6.85
CA SER A 270 13.80 12.49 -7.93
C SER A 270 13.08 12.49 -9.28
N GLY A 271 11.76 12.68 -9.32
CA GLY A 271 10.92 12.46 -10.51
C GLY A 271 10.86 11.00 -10.98
N SER A 272 11.39 10.05 -10.20
CA SER A 272 11.40 8.63 -10.51
C SER A 272 11.42 7.80 -9.22
N PHE A 273 10.69 6.69 -9.20
CA PHE A 273 10.58 5.84 -8.01
C PHE A 273 11.67 4.78 -7.98
N ASN A 274 12.46 4.76 -6.90
CA ASN A 274 13.55 3.80 -6.74
C ASN A 274 13.02 2.42 -6.29
N ARG A 275 13.27 1.38 -7.11
CA ARG A 275 12.82 0.01 -6.88
C ARG A 275 13.43 -0.61 -5.62
N GLU A 276 14.68 -0.31 -5.30
CA GLU A 276 15.37 -0.89 -4.15
C GLU A 276 14.79 -0.38 -2.83
N ILE A 277 14.43 0.90 -2.76
CA ILE A 277 13.73 1.48 -1.60
C ILE A 277 12.37 0.80 -1.42
N LYS A 278 11.67 0.55 -2.54
CA LYS A 278 10.38 -0.15 -2.52
C LYS A 278 10.47 -1.56 -1.97
N GLU A 279 11.44 -2.33 -2.47
CA GLU A 279 11.69 -3.69 -2.01
C GLU A 279 12.10 -3.70 -0.54
N LEU A 280 12.90 -2.71 -0.10
CA LEU A 280 13.31 -2.56 1.29
C LEU A 280 12.12 -2.34 2.22
N TYR A 281 11.29 -1.32 2.00
CA TYR A 281 10.18 -1.04 2.93
C TYR A 281 9.16 -2.18 2.93
N THR A 282 8.91 -2.81 1.77
CA THR A 282 7.98 -3.96 1.68
C THR A 282 8.52 -5.17 2.46
N ALA A 283 9.84 -5.41 2.43
CA ALA A 283 10.45 -6.48 3.22
C ALA A 283 10.38 -6.17 4.73
N VAL A 284 10.68 -4.93 5.12
CA VAL A 284 10.62 -4.47 6.52
C VAL A 284 9.20 -4.57 7.08
N GLU A 285 8.18 -4.18 6.31
CA GLU A 285 6.75 -4.25 6.68
C GLU A 285 6.27 -5.69 6.89
N ASN A 286 6.72 -6.64 6.06
CA ASN A 286 6.30 -8.04 6.15
C ASN A 286 7.07 -8.88 7.16
N GLN A 287 8.35 -8.55 7.42
CA GLN A 287 9.25 -9.35 8.25
C GLN A 287 9.45 -8.77 9.67
N ASN A 288 8.84 -7.62 9.97
CA ASN A 288 9.06 -6.86 11.22
C ASN A 288 10.54 -6.63 11.53
N HIS A 289 11.38 -6.49 10.50
CA HIS A 289 12.78 -6.14 10.67
C HIS A 289 12.91 -4.66 11.07
N GLY A 290 13.99 -4.28 11.73
CA GLY A 290 14.25 -2.87 12.07
C GLY A 290 13.39 -2.29 13.20
N MET A 291 12.72 -3.13 14.00
CA MET A 291 11.96 -2.71 15.20
C MET A 291 12.83 -2.00 16.25
N ASN A 292 14.15 -2.26 16.22
CA ASN A 292 15.16 -1.59 17.05
C ASN A 292 15.40 -0.12 16.65
N ILE A 293 14.96 0.31 15.47
CA ILE A 293 15.15 1.69 15.00
C ILE A 293 14.07 2.58 15.62
N THR A 294 14.50 3.44 16.54
CA THR A 294 13.64 4.37 17.25
C THR A 294 13.36 5.66 16.44
N PRO A 295 12.26 6.39 16.75
CA PRO A 295 12.00 7.70 16.17
C PRO A 295 13.17 8.69 16.31
N SER A 296 13.88 8.67 17.43
CA SER A 296 15.07 9.51 17.66
C SER A 296 16.22 9.15 16.71
N LYS A 297 16.40 7.86 16.40
CA LYS A 297 17.41 7.42 15.44
C LYS A 297 17.08 7.90 14.04
N ILE A 298 15.81 7.77 13.63
CA ILE A 298 15.32 8.29 12.35
C ILE A 298 15.54 9.80 12.26
N LYS A 299 15.15 10.56 13.29
CA LYS A 299 15.38 12.01 13.38
C LYS A 299 16.85 12.37 13.14
N SER A 300 17.78 11.72 13.84
CA SER A 300 19.22 12.01 13.70
C SER A 300 19.78 11.77 12.29
N HIS A 301 19.26 10.76 11.59
CA HIS A 301 19.67 10.48 10.21
C HIS A 301 19.03 11.45 9.21
N LEU A 302 17.81 11.91 9.49
CA LEU A 302 17.13 12.93 8.69
C LEU A 302 17.77 14.30 8.85
N GLU A 303 18.23 14.65 10.05
CA GLU A 303 18.98 15.89 10.31
C GLU A 303 20.23 15.96 9.43
N VAL A 304 21.05 14.90 9.44
CA VAL A 304 22.24 14.81 8.55
C VAL A 304 21.84 14.88 7.07
N CYS A 305 20.72 14.26 6.68
CA CYS A 305 20.21 14.35 5.30
C CYS A 305 19.83 15.78 4.92
N LEU A 306 19.19 16.52 5.82
CA LEU A 306 18.79 17.91 5.60
C LEU A 306 20.01 18.83 5.53
N ASP A 307 21.02 18.60 6.36
CA ASP A 307 22.30 19.32 6.26
C ASP A 307 22.96 19.07 4.89
N GLU A 308 22.99 17.82 4.42
CA GLU A 308 23.51 17.46 3.10
C GLU A 308 22.73 18.17 1.96
N ILE A 309 21.41 18.23 2.07
CA ILE A 309 20.56 18.95 1.08
C ILE A 309 20.83 20.46 1.11
N CYS A 310 20.89 21.04 2.30
CA CYS A 310 21.04 22.49 2.49
C CYS A 310 22.46 22.99 2.21
N THR A 311 23.47 22.12 2.20
CA THR A 311 24.87 22.48 1.88
C THR A 311 25.16 22.45 0.38
N ASP A 312 24.45 21.65 -0.42
CA ASP A 312 24.58 21.57 -1.88
C ASP A 312 23.79 22.68 -2.61
N LYS A 313 24.02 23.93 -2.20
CA LYS A 313 23.45 25.14 -2.84
C LYS A 313 24.20 25.40 -4.16
N THR A 314 23.63 24.96 -5.27
CA THR A 314 24.19 25.19 -6.62
C THR A 314 23.62 26.45 -7.23
N SER A 315 24.46 27.32 -7.81
CA SER A 315 24.02 28.55 -8.47
C SER A 315 23.65 28.39 -9.95
N GLU A 316 24.04 27.30 -10.63
CA GLU A 316 23.95 27.21 -12.10
C GLU A 316 23.73 25.77 -12.62
N SER A 317 22.53 25.20 -12.43
CA SER A 317 22.10 24.06 -13.24
C SER A 317 20.60 24.08 -13.51
N ASP A 318 20.19 23.61 -14.70
CA ASP A 318 18.78 23.51 -15.11
C ASP A 318 17.98 22.48 -14.28
N ASP A 319 18.64 21.68 -13.43
CA ASP A 319 18.04 20.61 -12.62
C ASP A 319 18.10 20.94 -11.12
N THR A 320 17.58 22.13 -10.77
CA THR A 320 17.46 22.60 -9.40
C THR A 320 16.02 22.47 -8.88
N LEU A 321 15.88 22.36 -7.57
CA LEU A 321 14.60 22.30 -6.86
C LEU A 321 14.51 23.45 -5.87
N ASN A 322 13.31 24.00 -5.67
CA ASN A 322 13.06 25.01 -4.65
C ASN A 322 13.13 24.36 -3.25
N LEU A 323 14.03 24.84 -2.40
CA LEU A 323 14.29 24.26 -1.07
C LEU A 323 13.05 24.34 -0.17
N THR A 324 12.38 25.50 -0.15
CA THR A 324 11.14 25.70 0.62
C THR A 324 10.05 24.72 0.20
N THR A 325 9.96 24.38 -1.09
CA THR A 325 9.00 23.39 -1.60
C THR A 325 9.34 21.98 -1.08
N ILE A 326 10.61 21.56 -1.19
CA ILE A 326 11.06 20.26 -0.66
C ILE A 326 10.76 20.14 0.84
N LEU A 327 11.10 21.18 1.61
CA LEU A 327 10.89 21.17 3.06
C LEU A 327 9.41 21.17 3.43
N ASN A 328 8.55 21.87 2.69
CA ASN A 328 7.10 21.81 2.90
C ASN A 328 6.51 20.44 2.57
N ASP A 329 6.96 19.80 1.50
CA ASP A 329 6.53 18.44 1.15
C ASP A 329 7.02 17.43 2.21
N LEU A 330 8.23 17.64 2.75
CA LEU A 330 8.75 16.84 3.86
C LEU A 330 7.98 17.06 5.17
N ASP A 331 7.57 18.29 5.48
CA ASP A 331 6.72 18.61 6.64
C ASP A 331 5.36 17.93 6.52
N GLN A 332 4.73 18.01 5.34
CA GLN A 332 3.47 17.31 5.05
C GLN A 332 3.63 15.81 5.20
N MET A 333 4.71 15.23 4.66
CA MET A 333 5.02 13.82 4.82
C MET A 333 5.18 13.44 6.31
N ALA A 334 5.93 14.24 7.06
CA ALA A 334 6.24 13.99 8.46
C ALA A 334 4.97 13.94 9.33
N ARG A 335 3.98 14.80 9.07
CA ARG A 335 2.70 14.81 9.79
C ARG A 335 1.90 13.51 9.67
N HIS A 336 2.13 12.72 8.61
CA HIS A 336 1.44 11.45 8.37
C HIS A 336 2.14 10.22 9.00
N LEU A 337 3.30 10.40 9.66
CA LEU A 337 4.08 9.28 10.21
C LEU A 337 3.55 8.72 11.55
N GLY A 338 2.54 9.37 12.12
CA GLY A 338 1.98 9.08 13.44
C GLY A 338 2.70 9.81 14.56
N ASP A 339 2.03 9.94 15.71
CA ASP A 339 2.36 10.90 16.78
C ASP A 339 3.85 10.91 17.19
N ASP A 340 4.45 9.75 17.46
CA ASP A 340 5.85 9.67 17.91
C ASP A 340 6.87 10.17 16.88
N LEU A 341 6.68 9.83 15.59
CA LEU A 341 7.57 10.27 14.53
C LEU A 341 7.31 11.72 14.17
N SER A 342 6.03 12.11 14.07
CA SER A 342 5.61 13.48 13.80
C SER A 342 6.18 14.45 14.84
N MET A 343 6.08 14.13 16.14
CA MET A 343 6.61 14.95 17.23
C MET A 343 8.14 15.14 17.19
N LYS A 344 8.88 14.25 16.51
CA LYS A 344 10.34 14.35 16.38
C LYS A 344 10.77 15.04 15.09
N ILE A 345 10.08 14.77 13.99
CA ILE A 345 10.46 15.21 12.65
C ILE A 345 9.88 16.58 12.31
N VAL A 346 8.60 16.85 12.63
CA VAL A 346 7.98 18.15 12.29
C VAL A 346 8.75 19.34 12.89
N PRO A 347 9.16 19.33 14.17
CA PRO A 347 9.97 20.42 14.72
C PRO A 347 11.34 20.57 14.05
N LEU A 348 11.96 19.44 13.64
CA LEU A 348 13.22 19.47 12.90
C LEU A 348 13.03 20.15 11.54
N VAL A 349 12.02 19.75 10.77
CA VAL A 349 11.77 20.34 9.44
C VAL A 349 11.37 21.81 9.54
N SER A 350 10.59 22.17 10.57
CA SER A 350 10.20 23.56 10.85
C SER A 350 11.42 24.47 11.09
N MET A 351 12.44 23.98 11.80
CA MET A 351 13.69 24.72 12.00
C MET A 351 14.38 25.05 10.67
N TYR A 352 14.48 24.09 9.73
CA TYR A 352 15.04 24.35 8.40
C TYR A 352 14.14 25.26 7.54
N LEU A 353 12.82 25.17 7.71
CA LEU A 353 11.87 26.07 7.02
C LEU A 353 12.04 27.53 7.46
N GLU A 354 12.28 27.79 8.74
CA GLU A 354 12.52 29.14 9.26
C GLU A 354 13.83 29.74 8.73
N GLU A 355 14.84 28.91 8.46
CA GLU A 355 16.14 29.34 7.91
C GLU A 355 16.16 29.45 6.38
N ALA A 356 15.30 28.72 5.68
CA ALA A 356 15.26 28.67 4.22
C ALA A 356 14.62 29.94 3.63
N LYS A 357 15.31 30.54 2.65
CA LYS A 357 14.75 31.67 1.88
C LYS A 357 13.92 31.14 0.71
N GLU A 358 12.84 31.84 0.35
CA GLU A 358 11.93 31.43 -0.74
C GLU A 358 12.63 31.27 -2.11
N SER A 359 13.75 31.98 -2.33
CA SER A 359 14.55 31.91 -3.55
C SER A 359 15.65 30.84 -3.52
N GLU A 360 15.86 30.14 -2.40
CA GLU A 360 16.91 29.13 -2.30
C GLU A 360 16.56 27.89 -3.13
N THR A 361 17.54 27.46 -3.90
CA THR A 361 17.45 26.26 -4.72
C THR A 361 18.58 25.30 -4.37
N VAL A 362 18.29 24.02 -4.53
CA VAL A 362 19.24 22.93 -4.27
C VAL A 362 19.33 22.00 -5.49
N SER A 363 20.47 21.34 -5.62
CA SER A 363 20.70 20.33 -6.64
C SER A 363 19.71 19.17 -6.48
N LYS A 364 18.93 18.86 -7.53
CA LYS A 364 18.04 17.69 -7.52
C LYS A 364 18.82 16.40 -7.32
N LYS A 365 19.98 16.29 -7.98
CA LYS A 365 20.89 15.16 -7.84
C LYS A 365 21.41 15.04 -6.41
N GLY A 366 21.85 16.15 -5.82
CA GLY A 366 22.34 16.19 -4.44
C GLY A 366 21.26 15.77 -3.45
N ALA A 367 20.04 16.30 -3.60
CA ALA A 367 18.92 15.94 -2.74
C ALA A 367 18.54 14.46 -2.85
N LYS A 368 18.53 13.92 -4.06
CA LYS A 368 18.34 12.48 -4.28
C LYS A 368 19.40 11.65 -3.56
N GLU A 369 20.67 11.99 -3.74
CA GLU A 369 21.79 11.24 -3.15
C GLU A 369 21.78 11.31 -1.62
N ALA A 370 21.46 12.46 -1.03
CA ALA A 370 21.32 12.63 0.42
C ALA A 370 20.24 11.70 1.01
N ILE A 371 19.06 11.65 0.37
CA ILE A 371 17.96 10.78 0.81
C ILE A 371 18.35 9.29 0.69
N GLU A 372 18.98 8.89 -0.42
CA GLU A 372 19.45 7.51 -0.61
C GLU A 372 20.53 7.14 0.42
N ASN A 373 21.45 8.06 0.74
CA ASN A 373 22.46 7.88 1.78
C ASN A 373 21.84 7.72 3.17
N MET A 374 20.83 8.54 3.52
CA MET A 374 20.08 8.39 4.76
C MET A 374 19.44 6.99 4.88
N ILE A 375 18.77 6.53 3.82
CA ILE A 375 18.12 5.21 3.80
C ILE A 375 19.16 4.10 3.96
N ASN A 376 20.30 4.22 3.29
CA ASN A 376 21.40 3.25 3.41
C ASN A 376 22.01 3.23 4.82
N ARG A 377 22.16 4.39 5.48
CA ARG A 377 22.60 4.49 6.88
C ARG A 377 21.63 3.78 7.81
N LEU A 378 20.33 4.06 7.68
CA LEU A 378 19.28 3.39 8.46
C LEU A 378 19.22 1.88 8.21
N LYS A 379 19.34 1.45 6.95
CA LYS A 379 19.39 0.02 6.57
C LYS A 379 20.57 -0.71 7.23
N LYS A 380 21.73 -0.07 7.36
CA LYS A 380 22.86 -0.65 8.10
C LYS A 380 22.54 -0.80 9.58
N CYS A 381 21.92 0.20 10.21
CA CYS A 381 21.48 0.12 11.60
C CYS A 381 20.43 -0.99 11.85
N ALA A 382 19.55 -1.23 10.88
CA ALA A 382 18.54 -2.30 10.97
C ALA A 382 19.16 -3.70 10.94
N LYS A 383 20.31 -3.88 10.28
CA LYS A 383 21.01 -5.17 10.14
C LYS A 383 21.98 -5.49 11.28
N SER A 384 22.39 -4.48 12.04
CA SER A 384 23.37 -4.61 13.12
C SER A 384 22.73 -4.93 14.48
N SER A 385 21.55 -5.54 14.50
CA SER A 385 20.78 -5.82 15.73
C SER A 385 20.28 -7.24 15.77
#